data_AF-A0A9X4S6E0-F1
#
_entry.id   AF-A0A9X4S6E0-F1
#
_cell.length_a   1.000
_cell.length_b   1.000
_cell.length_c   1.000
_cell.angle_alpha   90.00
_cell.angle_beta   90.00
_cell.angle_gamma   90.00
#
_symmetry.space_group_name_H-M   'P 1'
#
loop_
_entity.id
_entity.type
_entity.pdbx_description
1 polymer ?
#
loop_
_entity_poly.entity_id
_entity_poly.type
_entity_poly.pdbx_seq_one_letter_code
_entity_poly.pdbx_strand_id
1 'polypeptide(L)'
;MYINASVLVFEIIFLLFFYKNMHSSKVRIINEVFLVSLFSFSYTHFTFLHTITFTGIIYLLLTTLLLFSFSFVLTGLFEYQYGLLIFTLVNVLVYIGSETKLSSTGLPVAWTDFNSGLFIEVVWNMYLKQNYPYVILAIIILLGILYIVYKNSVFVFNFQNRFRRVVLGAVVLFVILLIVSNGIITRIQSVSFNDQGILVYFISSEKPEAMPLSSLKEAYTKHNMEAIVKKYEKEFSVQRQPENSKETLVTILSEAFSDPGSFSNVNWKEDPMPNIRKLQKESGG
;
A
#
# COMPACT_ATOMS: atom_id res chain seq x y z
N MET A 1 1.15 -12.11 -1.49
CA MET A 1 1.51 -13.06 -0.41
C MET A 1 2.75 -13.96 -0.64
N TYR A 2 2.87 -14.78 -1.71
CA TYR A 2 3.91 -15.84 -1.81
C TYR A 2 5.39 -15.39 -1.93
N ILE A 3 5.66 -14.18 -2.44
CA ILE A 3 7.02 -13.74 -2.78
C ILE A 3 7.82 -13.30 -1.53
N ASN A 4 7.19 -12.88 -0.43
CA ASN A 4 7.90 -12.26 0.70
C ASN A 4 8.01 -13.13 1.97
N ALA A 5 7.10 -14.08 2.19
CA ALA A 5 7.32 -15.10 3.23
C ALA A 5 8.52 -15.98 2.89
N SER A 6 8.73 -16.27 1.60
CA SER A 6 9.91 -16.97 1.11
C SER A 6 11.20 -16.18 1.33
N VAL A 7 11.20 -14.84 1.34
CA VAL A 7 12.39 -14.01 1.63
C VAL A 7 12.89 -14.23 3.03
N LEU A 8 11.98 -14.26 4.01
CA LEU A 8 12.31 -14.53 5.39
C LEU A 8 12.88 -15.95 5.52
N VAL A 9 12.30 -16.93 4.83
CA VAL A 9 12.86 -18.30 4.76
C VAL A 9 14.24 -18.33 4.10
N PHE A 10 14.44 -17.62 2.98
CA PHE A 10 15.73 -17.54 2.28
C PHE A 10 16.81 -16.89 3.16
N GLU A 11 16.48 -15.82 3.88
CA GLU A 11 17.40 -15.18 4.81
C GLU A 11 17.74 -16.11 5.97
N ILE A 12 16.76 -16.84 6.51
CA ILE A 12 17.01 -17.83 7.57
C ILE A 12 17.95 -18.93 7.07
N ILE A 13 17.69 -19.47 5.87
CA ILE A 13 18.55 -20.48 5.25
C ILE A 13 19.96 -19.90 5.05
N PHE A 14 20.06 -18.66 4.58
CA PHE A 14 21.34 -17.99 4.40
C PHE A 14 22.10 -17.81 5.72
N LEU A 15 21.41 -17.34 6.77
CA LEU A 15 21.98 -17.15 8.11
C LEU A 15 22.49 -18.47 8.71
N LEU A 16 21.75 -19.56 8.52
CA LEU A 16 22.11 -20.88 9.05
C LEU A 16 23.21 -21.59 8.25
N PHE A 17 23.12 -21.60 6.91
CA PHE A 17 24.05 -22.35 6.04
C PHE A 17 25.35 -21.59 5.76
N PHE A 18 25.30 -20.26 5.64
CA PHE A 18 26.47 -19.45 5.29
C PHE A 18 27.10 -18.75 6.49
N TYR A 19 26.66 -19.03 7.73
CA TYR A 19 27.19 -18.41 8.95
C TYR A 19 28.73 -18.45 9.02
N LYS A 20 29.35 -19.59 8.68
CA LYS A 20 30.81 -19.75 8.68
C LYS A 20 31.51 -18.91 7.61
N ASN A 21 30.83 -18.64 6.50
CA ASN A 21 31.34 -17.85 5.39
C ASN A 21 31.01 -16.35 5.53
N MET A 22 30.34 -15.94 6.61
CA MET A 22 29.98 -14.53 6.84
C MET A 22 31.18 -13.63 7.07
N HIS A 23 32.36 -14.17 7.36
CA HIS A 23 33.61 -13.41 7.40
C HIS A 23 34.04 -12.89 6.02
N SER A 24 33.61 -13.53 4.93
CA SER A 24 33.89 -13.08 3.57
C SER A 24 33.07 -11.83 3.22
N SER A 25 33.76 -10.74 2.91
CA SER A 25 33.11 -9.48 2.48
C SER A 25 32.27 -9.67 1.22
N LYS A 26 32.71 -10.51 0.29
CA LYS A 26 31.99 -10.78 -0.98
C LYS A 26 30.62 -11.43 -0.72
N VAL A 27 30.58 -12.44 0.14
CA VAL A 27 29.34 -13.17 0.48
C VAL A 27 28.33 -12.23 1.16
N ARG A 28 28.81 -11.34 2.03
CA ARG A 28 27.95 -10.34 2.69
C ARG A 28 27.33 -9.36 1.71
N ILE A 29 28.15 -8.79 0.83
CA ILE A 29 27.69 -7.81 -0.17
C ILE A 29 26.66 -8.45 -1.10
N ILE A 30 26.91 -9.67 -1.58
CA ILE A 30 25.97 -10.39 -2.45
C ILE A 30 24.62 -10.57 -1.75
N ASN A 31 24.61 -10.96 -0.47
CA ASN A 31 23.38 -11.16 0.27
C ASN A 31 22.62 -9.85 0.55
N GLU A 32 23.32 -8.80 0.97
CA GLU A 32 22.70 -7.48 1.15
C GLU A 32 22.10 -6.95 -0.16
N VAL A 33 22.85 -7.04 -1.26
CA VAL A 33 22.36 -6.65 -2.60
C VAL A 33 21.15 -7.46 -3.00
N PHE A 34 21.17 -8.78 -2.81
CA PHE A 34 20.05 -9.66 -3.13
C PHE A 34 18.79 -9.30 -2.35
N LEU A 35 18.89 -9.16 -1.02
CA LEU A 35 17.76 -8.81 -0.15
C LEU A 35 17.18 -7.44 -0.50
N VAL A 36 18.04 -6.42 -0.65
CA VAL A 36 17.60 -5.08 -1.01
C VAL A 36 16.94 -5.06 -2.38
N SER A 37 17.50 -5.76 -3.37
CA SER A 37 16.92 -5.82 -4.72
C SER A 37 15.55 -6.49 -4.71
N LEU A 38 15.40 -7.57 -3.94
CA LEU A 38 14.15 -8.30 -3.84
C LEU A 38 13.06 -7.44 -3.18
N PHE A 39 13.35 -6.79 -2.04
CA PHE A 39 12.40 -5.87 -1.41
C PHE A 39 12.09 -4.66 -2.29
N SER A 40 13.08 -4.10 -2.98
CA SER A 40 12.86 -2.98 -3.91
C SER A 40 11.90 -3.38 -5.04
N PHE A 41 12.06 -4.59 -5.58
CA PHE A 41 11.15 -5.13 -6.58
C PHE A 41 9.75 -5.37 -5.99
N SER A 42 9.65 -5.94 -4.78
CA SER A 42 8.37 -6.16 -4.11
C SER A 42 7.58 -4.86 -3.87
N TYR A 43 8.26 -3.77 -3.48
CA TYR A 43 7.61 -2.47 -3.28
C TYR A 43 7.24 -1.76 -4.59
N THR A 44 7.99 -1.99 -5.66
CA THR A 44 7.74 -1.36 -6.96
C THR A 44 6.93 -2.20 -7.92
N HIS A 45 6.62 -3.45 -7.56
CA HIS A 45 5.86 -4.39 -8.37
C HIS A 45 4.55 -3.78 -8.89
N PHE A 46 3.86 -3.00 -8.05
CA PHE A 46 2.63 -2.28 -8.43
C PHE A 46 2.87 -1.25 -9.54
N THR A 47 3.94 -0.46 -9.44
CA THR A 47 4.32 0.54 -10.45
C THR A 47 4.68 -0.14 -11.78
N PHE A 48 5.34 -1.29 -11.74
CA PHE A 48 5.70 -2.06 -12.92
C PHE A 48 4.52 -2.78 -13.59
N LEU A 49 3.51 -3.20 -12.82
CA LEU A 49 2.33 -3.88 -13.34
C LEU A 49 1.46 -2.98 -14.23
N HIS A 50 1.48 -1.66 -13.97
CA HIS A 50 0.57 -0.73 -14.63
C HIS A 50 1.24 0.20 -15.64
N THR A 51 2.53 0.55 -15.52
CA THR A 51 3.26 1.26 -16.58
C THR A 51 4.77 1.33 -16.31
N ILE A 52 5.61 0.84 -17.24
CA ILE A 52 7.06 1.12 -17.21
C ILE A 52 7.28 2.56 -17.69
N THR A 53 7.01 3.52 -16.81
CA THR A 53 7.29 4.93 -17.06
C THR A 53 8.66 5.29 -16.47
N PHE A 54 9.27 6.35 -16.99
CA PHE A 54 10.51 6.94 -16.43
C PHE A 54 10.37 7.23 -14.93
N THR A 55 9.16 7.62 -14.50
CA THR A 55 8.80 7.81 -13.09
C THR A 55 8.94 6.54 -12.26
N GLY A 56 8.54 5.38 -12.79
CA GLY A 56 8.68 4.09 -12.10
C GLY A 56 10.13 3.67 -11.88
N ILE A 57 11.02 3.97 -12.83
CA ILE A 57 12.47 3.72 -12.69
C ILE A 57 13.07 4.61 -11.61
N ILE A 58 12.67 5.89 -11.55
CA ILE A 58 13.11 6.80 -10.48
C ILE A 58 12.65 6.29 -9.11
N TYR A 59 11.40 5.83 -8.99
CA TYR A 59 10.90 5.26 -7.73
C TYR A 59 11.64 3.99 -7.32
N LEU A 60 11.96 3.10 -8.27
CA LEU A 60 12.77 1.91 -7.98
C LEU A 60 14.15 2.29 -7.46
N LEU A 61 14.84 3.22 -8.12
CA LEU A 61 16.17 3.68 -7.70
C LEU A 61 16.13 4.31 -6.32
N LEU A 62 15.16 5.19 -6.06
CA LEU A 62 14.99 5.85 -4.78
C LEU A 62 14.69 4.85 -3.65
N THR A 63 13.81 3.88 -3.91
CA THR A 63 13.47 2.82 -2.96
C THR A 63 14.68 1.94 -2.67
N THR A 64 15.43 1.57 -3.71
CA THR A 64 16.67 0.79 -3.57
C THR A 64 17.71 1.51 -2.72
N LEU A 65 17.92 2.80 -2.98
CA LEU A 65 18.84 3.65 -2.20
C LEU A 65 18.40 3.79 -0.74
N LEU A 66 17.11 3.95 -0.49
CA LEU A 66 16.54 4.03 0.85
C LEU A 66 16.77 2.72 1.63
N LEU A 67 16.48 1.59 1.00
CA LEU A 67 16.65 0.26 1.60
C LEU A 67 18.13 -0.08 1.86
N PHE A 68 19.04 0.28 0.95
CA PHE A 68 20.49 0.14 1.20
C PHE A 68 20.94 0.96 2.41
N SER A 69 20.50 2.22 2.48
CA SER A 69 20.86 3.12 3.58
C SER A 69 20.33 2.60 4.91
N PHE A 70 19.09 2.11 4.93
CA PHE A 70 18.48 1.51 6.10
C PHE A 70 19.19 0.24 6.56
N SER A 71 19.54 -0.66 5.62
CA SER A 71 20.33 -1.87 5.91
C SER A 71 21.70 -1.53 6.49
N PHE A 72 22.38 -0.51 5.98
CA PHE A 72 23.68 -0.05 6.49
C PHE A 72 23.59 0.46 7.94
N VAL A 73 22.54 1.20 8.28
CA VAL A 73 22.30 1.65 9.66
C VAL A 73 22.08 0.44 10.58
N LEU A 74 21.20 -0.48 10.22
CA LEU A 74 20.85 -1.63 11.07
C LEU A 74 22.02 -2.58 11.29
N THR A 75 22.73 -2.95 10.22
CA THR A 75 23.91 -3.84 10.31
C THR A 75 25.10 -3.18 11.01
N GLY A 76 25.18 -1.85 11.02
CA GLY A 76 26.15 -1.10 11.83
C GLY A 76 25.79 -1.09 13.31
N LEU A 77 24.51 -0.85 13.65
CA LEU A 77 24.02 -0.79 15.03
C LEU A 77 24.01 -2.15 15.73
N PHE A 78 23.51 -3.19 15.07
CA PHE A 78 23.21 -4.47 15.72
C PHE A 78 24.15 -5.63 15.35
N GLU A 79 25.23 -5.37 14.61
CA GLU A 79 26.02 -6.38 13.86
C GLU A 79 25.31 -6.91 12.62
N TYR A 80 26.09 -7.48 11.70
CA TYR A 80 25.61 -7.92 10.40
C TYR A 80 24.40 -8.87 10.47
N GLN A 81 24.50 -9.92 11.29
CA GLN A 81 23.50 -10.99 11.36
C GLN A 81 22.17 -10.49 11.93
N TYR A 82 22.21 -9.79 13.05
CA TYR A 82 21.01 -9.26 13.70
C TYR A 82 20.43 -8.07 12.95
N GLY A 83 21.29 -7.19 12.43
CA GLY A 83 20.85 -6.04 11.64
C GLY A 83 20.11 -6.45 10.37
N LEU A 84 20.56 -7.51 9.68
CA LEU A 84 19.84 -8.07 8.54
C LEU A 84 18.51 -8.70 8.92
N LEU A 85 18.48 -9.51 9.99
CA LEU A 85 17.24 -10.13 10.46
C LEU A 85 16.19 -9.06 10.85
N ILE A 86 16.62 -8.00 11.54
CA ILE A 86 15.76 -6.85 11.86
C ILE A 86 15.31 -6.14 10.58
N PHE A 87 16.22 -5.90 9.63
CA PHE A 87 15.90 -5.29 8.34
C PHE A 87 14.80 -6.08 7.62
N THR A 88 14.95 -7.39 7.52
CA THR A 88 13.98 -8.26 6.83
C THR A 88 12.64 -8.29 7.57
N LEU A 89 12.63 -8.40 8.90
CA LEU A 89 11.41 -8.34 9.72
C LEU A 89 10.63 -7.05 9.47
N VAL A 90 11.31 -5.90 9.54
CA VAL A 90 10.68 -4.59 9.33
C VAL A 90 10.07 -4.51 7.94
N ASN A 91 10.80 -4.90 6.90
CA ASN A 91 10.30 -4.84 5.53
C ASN A 91 9.13 -5.80 5.29
N VAL A 92 9.17 -7.02 5.84
CA VAL A 92 8.05 -7.96 5.77
C VAL A 92 6.79 -7.39 6.43
N LEU A 93 6.93 -6.77 7.62
CA LEU A 93 5.78 -6.14 8.30
C LEU A 93 5.21 -4.95 7.53
N VAL A 94 6.08 -4.06 7.00
CA VAL A 94 5.66 -2.93 6.18
C VAL A 94 4.94 -3.40 4.91
N TYR A 95 5.44 -4.47 4.29
CA TYR A 95 4.82 -5.06 3.11
C TYR A 95 3.46 -5.69 3.44
N ILE A 96 3.34 -6.47 4.51
CA ILE A 96 2.07 -7.05 4.97
C ILE A 96 1.05 -5.93 5.25
N GLY A 97 1.47 -4.89 5.98
CA GLY A 97 0.62 -3.73 6.24
C GLY A 97 0.17 -3.04 4.96
N SER A 98 1.08 -2.89 3.98
CA SER A 98 0.79 -2.31 2.67
C SER A 98 -0.19 -3.15 1.85
N GLU A 99 0.01 -4.46 1.75
CA GLU A 99 -0.88 -5.38 1.03
C GLU A 99 -2.29 -5.40 1.66
N THR A 100 -2.36 -5.45 3.00
CA THR A 100 -3.62 -5.44 3.75
C THR A 100 -4.37 -4.12 3.63
N LYS A 101 -3.65 -3.00 3.68
CA LYS A 101 -4.26 -1.67 3.48
C LYS A 101 -4.71 -1.47 2.04
N LEU A 102 -3.91 -1.94 1.08
CA LEU A 102 -4.24 -1.87 -0.34
C LEU A 102 -5.50 -2.68 -0.66
N SER A 103 -5.66 -3.88 -0.09
CA SER A 103 -6.85 -4.72 -0.33
C SER A 103 -8.12 -4.15 0.30
N SER A 104 -8.00 -3.34 1.36
CA SER A 104 -9.15 -2.77 2.08
C SER A 104 -9.52 -1.35 1.64
N THR A 105 -8.53 -0.51 1.29
CA THR A 105 -8.74 0.92 0.99
C THR A 105 -8.34 1.32 -0.43
N GLY A 106 -7.76 0.40 -1.21
CA GLY A 106 -7.20 0.70 -2.54
C GLY A 106 -5.90 1.49 -2.50
N LEU A 107 -5.36 1.82 -1.32
CA LEU A 107 -4.13 2.57 -1.14
C LEU A 107 -3.10 1.80 -0.29
N PRO A 108 -1.80 1.81 -0.66
CA PRO A 108 -0.76 1.24 0.18
C PRO A 108 -0.52 2.09 1.44
N VAL A 109 0.34 1.59 2.33
CA VAL A 109 0.77 2.36 3.52
C VAL A 109 1.57 3.57 3.07
N ALA A 110 1.19 4.73 3.61
CA ALA A 110 1.83 6.01 3.40
C ALA A 110 2.57 6.46 4.66
N TRP A 111 3.51 7.39 4.52
CA TRP A 111 4.25 7.98 5.64
C TRP A 111 3.34 8.53 6.75
N THR A 112 2.20 9.11 6.39
CA THR A 112 1.22 9.66 7.32
C THR A 112 0.57 8.59 8.21
N ASP A 113 0.50 7.33 7.77
CA ASP A 113 -0.10 6.25 8.55
C ASP A 113 0.76 5.81 9.74
N PHE A 114 2.07 6.04 9.67
CA PHE A 114 2.98 5.80 10.79
C PHE A 114 2.79 6.86 11.87
N ASN A 115 2.57 8.12 11.48
CA ASN A 115 2.35 9.21 12.43
C ASN A 115 0.97 9.13 13.11
N SER A 116 -0.05 8.65 12.42
CA SER A 116 -1.41 8.53 12.97
C SER A 116 -1.64 7.25 13.77
N GLY A 117 -0.68 6.31 13.79
CA GLY A 117 -0.84 4.99 14.41
C GLY A 117 -1.68 4.00 13.59
N LEU A 118 -2.26 4.44 12.46
CA LEU A 118 -3.07 3.60 11.57
C LEU A 118 -2.30 2.38 11.06
N PHE A 119 -0.98 2.50 10.82
CA PHE A 119 -0.17 1.35 10.40
C PHE A 119 -0.23 0.21 11.42
N ILE A 120 -0.11 0.54 12.71
CA ILE A 120 -0.16 -0.46 13.79
C ILE A 120 -1.56 -1.06 13.86
N GLU A 121 -2.61 -0.25 13.73
CA GLU A 121 -3.98 -0.76 13.73
C GLU A 121 -4.26 -1.71 12.58
N VAL A 122 -3.81 -1.39 11.36
CA VAL A 122 -3.95 -2.26 10.19
C VAL A 122 -3.20 -3.57 10.41
N VAL A 123 -1.90 -3.51 10.72
CA VAL A 123 -1.10 -4.73 10.90
C VAL A 123 -1.62 -5.58 12.05
N TRP A 124 -1.94 -4.97 13.20
CA TRP A 124 -2.39 -5.67 14.39
C TRP A 124 -3.81 -6.23 14.24
N ASN A 125 -4.79 -5.38 13.93
CA ASN A 125 -6.20 -5.76 13.96
C ASN A 125 -6.62 -6.54 12.71
N MET A 126 -6.08 -6.19 11.53
CA MET A 126 -6.50 -6.81 10.27
C MET A 126 -5.68 -8.05 9.90
N TYR A 127 -4.42 -8.17 10.36
CA TYR A 127 -3.57 -9.31 10.01
C TYR A 127 -3.17 -10.17 11.21
N LEU A 128 -2.44 -9.61 12.20
CA LEU A 128 -1.83 -10.39 13.27
C LEU A 128 -2.88 -11.05 14.20
N LYS A 129 -3.94 -10.31 14.55
CA LYS A 129 -5.01 -10.82 15.43
C LYS A 129 -5.77 -11.99 14.80
N GLN A 130 -6.03 -11.93 13.49
CA GLN A 130 -6.74 -13.00 12.79
C GLN A 130 -5.86 -14.25 12.61
N ASN A 131 -4.54 -14.07 12.48
CA ASN A 131 -3.57 -15.14 12.22
C ASN A 131 -2.70 -15.49 13.45
N TYR A 132 -3.17 -15.18 14.66
CA TYR A 132 -2.35 -15.27 15.88
C TYR A 132 -1.65 -16.63 16.12
N PRO A 133 -2.20 -17.81 15.77
CA PRO A 133 -1.50 -19.08 15.97
C PRO A 133 -0.24 -19.18 15.11
N TYR A 134 -0.31 -18.70 13.85
CA TYR A 134 0.83 -18.65 12.94
C TYR A 134 1.85 -17.61 13.37
N VAL A 135 1.39 -16.49 13.93
CA VAL A 135 2.28 -15.45 14.50
C VAL A 135 3.06 -15.99 15.69
N ILE A 136 2.42 -16.73 16.60
CA ILE A 136 3.08 -17.36 17.74
C ILE A 136 4.14 -18.37 17.24
N LEU A 137 3.77 -19.23 16.28
CA LEU A 137 4.71 -20.18 15.69
C LEU A 137 5.91 -19.47 15.05
N ALA A 138 5.67 -18.39 14.30
CA ALA A 138 6.72 -17.60 13.68
C ALA A 138 7.66 -16.97 14.72
N ILE A 139 7.12 -16.46 15.84
CA ILE A 139 7.92 -15.93 16.95
C ILE A 139 8.78 -17.03 17.58
N ILE A 140 8.23 -18.22 17.82
CA ILE A 140 9.00 -19.35 18.38
C ILE A 140 10.16 -19.72 17.44
N ILE A 141 9.89 -19.82 16.13
CA ILE A 141 10.91 -20.09 15.12
C ILE A 141 11.99 -18.99 15.13
N LEU A 142 11.57 -17.72 15.15
CA LEU A 142 12.48 -16.57 15.17
C LEU A 142 13.38 -16.57 16.42
N LEU A 143 12.82 -16.87 17.59
CA LEU A 143 13.58 -17.00 18.84
C LEU A 143 14.57 -18.16 18.78
N GLY A 144 14.17 -19.29 18.20
CA GLY A 144 15.08 -20.43 17.97
C GLY A 144 16.25 -20.07 17.06
N ILE A 145 16.01 -19.31 15.99
CA ILE A 145 17.05 -18.83 15.07
C ILE A 145 17.96 -17.83 15.77
N LEU A 146 17.40 -16.86 16.51
CA LEU A 146 18.19 -15.90 17.28
C LEU A 146 19.10 -16.60 18.29
N TYR A 147 18.62 -17.66 18.94
CA TYR A 147 19.42 -18.47 19.86
C TYR A 147 20.57 -19.19 19.14
N ILE A 148 20.30 -19.80 17.97
CA ILE A 148 21.35 -20.47 17.17
C ILE A 148 22.39 -19.46 16.69
N VAL A 149 21.94 -18.30 16.18
CA VAL A 149 22.82 -17.21 15.73
C VAL A 149 23.64 -16.67 16.90
N TYR A 150 23.03 -16.47 18.07
CA TYR A 150 23.74 -16.02 19.28
C TYR A 150 24.84 -17.01 19.71
N LYS A 151 24.50 -18.30 19.78
CA LYS A 151 25.46 -19.35 20.18
C LYS A 151 26.64 -19.44 19.21
N ASN A 152 26.39 -19.17 17.93
CA ASN A 152 27.39 -19.23 16.87
C ASN A 152 27.90 -17.84 16.45
N SER A 153 27.60 -16.79 17.23
CA SER A 153 27.83 -15.42 16.80
C SER A 153 29.33 -15.17 16.70
N VAL A 154 29.75 -14.69 15.53
CA VAL A 154 31.09 -14.18 15.34
C VAL A 154 30.95 -12.73 14.94
N PHE A 155 31.55 -11.84 15.72
CA PHE A 155 31.61 -10.43 15.40
C PHE A 155 32.31 -10.24 14.06
N VAL A 156 31.55 -9.78 13.06
CA VAL A 156 32.04 -9.72 11.68
C VAL A 156 32.71 -8.39 11.38
N PHE A 157 32.24 -7.31 12.00
CA PHE A 157 32.76 -5.97 11.76
C PHE A 157 33.50 -5.43 12.97
N ASN A 158 34.67 -4.84 12.73
CA ASN A 158 35.34 -4.01 13.73
C ASN A 158 34.51 -2.75 14.00
N PHE A 159 34.65 -2.21 15.22
CA PHE A 159 33.92 -1.02 15.66
C PHE A 159 34.00 0.17 14.68
N GLN A 160 35.19 0.45 14.13
CA GLN A 160 35.37 1.51 13.14
C GLN A 160 34.52 1.31 11.88
N ASN A 161 34.43 0.07 11.39
CA ASN A 161 33.61 -0.23 10.21
C ASN A 161 32.12 -0.10 10.54
N ARG A 162 31.69 -0.55 11.71
CA ARG A 162 30.30 -0.35 12.17
C ARG A 162 29.95 1.12 12.25
N PHE A 163 30.80 1.93 12.86
CA PHE A 163 30.60 3.38 12.97
C PHE A 163 30.50 4.04 11.58
N ARG A 164 31.42 3.70 10.65
CA ARG A 164 31.37 4.19 9.27
C ARG A 164 30.07 3.82 8.57
N ARG A 165 29.57 2.59 8.73
CA ARG A 165 28.30 2.15 8.14
C ARG A 165 27.11 2.92 8.70
N VAL A 166 27.06 3.13 10.02
CA VAL A 166 25.98 3.91 10.64
C VAL A 166 26.00 5.36 10.14
N VAL A 167 27.16 6.01 10.14
CA VAL A 167 27.26 7.41 9.69
C VAL A 167 26.89 7.55 8.22
N LEU A 168 27.47 6.73 7.35
CA LEU A 168 27.17 6.79 5.92
C LEU A 168 25.69 6.47 5.64
N GLY A 169 25.17 5.41 6.25
CA GLY A 169 23.77 5.02 6.10
C GLY A 169 22.81 6.10 6.60
N ALA A 170 23.08 6.69 7.78
CA ALA A 170 22.24 7.71 8.37
C ALA A 170 22.23 9.02 7.56
N VAL A 171 23.39 9.44 7.05
CA VAL A 171 23.51 10.65 6.21
C VAL A 171 22.72 10.47 4.91
N VAL A 172 22.92 9.34 4.21
CA VAL A 172 22.20 9.08 2.95
C VAL A 172 20.70 8.94 3.21
N LEU A 173 20.31 8.21 4.27
CA LEU A 173 18.90 8.05 4.65
C LEU A 173 18.25 9.40 4.96
N PHE A 174 18.93 10.27 5.72
CA PHE A 174 18.43 11.61 6.03
C PHE A 174 18.24 12.46 4.77
N VAL A 175 19.22 12.47 3.86
CA VAL A 175 19.13 13.20 2.58
C VAL A 175 17.97 12.69 1.73
N ILE A 176 17.80 11.37 1.62
CA ILE A 176 16.69 10.77 0.87
C ILE A 176 15.35 11.16 1.49
N LEU A 177 15.22 11.10 2.82
CA LEU A 177 13.98 11.48 3.50
C LEU A 177 13.64 12.96 3.27
N LEU A 178 14.64 13.85 3.24
CA LEU A 178 14.43 15.26 2.89
C LEU A 178 13.93 15.42 1.44
N ILE A 179 14.52 14.68 0.49
CA ILE A 179 14.09 14.71 -0.92
C ILE A 179 12.65 14.20 -1.05
N VAL A 180 12.32 13.09 -0.39
CA VAL A 180 10.96 12.51 -0.41
C VAL A 180 9.95 13.46 0.22
N SER A 181 10.29 14.04 1.39
CA SER A 181 9.43 14.96 2.12
C SER A 181 9.11 16.22 1.31
N ASN A 182 10.13 16.81 0.67
CA ASN A 182 9.96 18.09 -0.02
C ASN A 182 9.46 17.93 -1.47
N GLY A 183 9.79 16.83 -2.15
CA GLY A 183 9.55 16.67 -3.59
C GLY A 183 8.41 15.72 -3.98
N ILE A 184 8.08 14.71 -3.16
CA ILE A 184 7.17 13.62 -3.55
C ILE A 184 5.83 13.71 -2.82
N ILE A 185 5.83 14.01 -1.51
CA ILE A 185 4.57 14.15 -0.74
C ILE A 185 3.71 15.28 -1.31
N THR A 186 4.33 16.41 -1.64
CA THR A 186 3.68 17.55 -2.27
C THR A 186 3.12 17.24 -3.65
N ARG A 187 3.75 16.34 -4.42
CA ARG A 187 3.32 15.94 -5.77
C ARG A 187 2.28 14.81 -5.81
N ILE A 188 2.31 13.87 -4.86
CA ILE A 188 1.30 12.79 -4.77
C ILE A 188 -0.01 13.34 -4.21
N GLN A 189 0.04 14.28 -3.25
CA GLN A 189 -1.14 15.05 -2.85
C GLN A 189 -1.60 16.04 -3.93
N SER A 190 -0.76 16.34 -4.92
CA SER A 190 -1.10 17.16 -6.08
C SER A 190 -1.20 16.38 -7.38
N VAL A 191 -1.38 15.04 -7.37
CA VAL A 191 -1.96 14.36 -8.54
C VAL A 191 -3.33 14.99 -8.68
N SER A 192 -3.41 15.78 -9.73
CA SER A 192 -4.02 17.08 -9.63
C SER A 192 -5.53 16.96 -9.50
N PHE A 193 -6.13 18.02 -8.98
CA PHE A 193 -7.54 18.31 -9.18
C PHE A 193 -7.97 18.22 -10.66
N ASN A 194 -7.06 18.15 -11.64
CA ASN A 194 -7.40 17.88 -13.04
C ASN A 194 -7.50 16.37 -13.39
N ASP A 195 -6.85 15.45 -12.66
CA ASP A 195 -6.84 14.02 -13.02
C ASP A 195 -7.90 13.20 -12.25
N GLN A 196 -8.28 13.64 -11.05
CA GLN A 196 -9.33 13.02 -10.22
C GLN A 196 -10.39 14.04 -9.73
N GLY A 197 -10.38 15.24 -10.34
CA GLY A 197 -11.15 16.41 -9.93
C GLY A 197 -12.62 16.12 -9.68
N ILE A 198 -13.27 15.40 -10.58
CA ILE A 198 -14.71 15.13 -10.47
C ILE A 198 -15.05 14.30 -9.25
N LEU A 199 -14.29 13.25 -8.93
CA LEU A 199 -14.61 12.38 -7.78
C LEU A 199 -14.34 13.10 -6.46
N VAL A 200 -13.22 13.83 -6.37
CA VAL A 200 -12.86 14.59 -5.17
C VAL A 200 -13.80 15.81 -5.00
N TYR A 201 -14.15 16.49 -6.09
CA TYR A 201 -15.14 17.58 -6.09
C TYR A 201 -16.51 17.04 -5.71
N PHE A 202 -16.95 15.91 -6.25
CA PHE A 202 -18.22 15.26 -5.88
C PHE A 202 -18.26 14.94 -4.38
N ILE A 203 -17.26 14.22 -3.85
CA ILE A 203 -17.17 13.83 -2.44
C ILE A 203 -17.02 15.04 -1.49
N SER A 204 -16.35 16.12 -1.92
CA SER A 204 -16.17 17.33 -1.11
C SER A 204 -17.29 18.37 -1.26
N SER A 205 -18.07 18.29 -2.34
CA SER A 205 -19.25 19.12 -2.59
C SER A 205 -20.50 18.58 -1.90
N GLU A 206 -20.61 17.25 -1.77
CA GLU A 206 -21.32 16.70 -0.64
C GLU A 206 -20.55 17.16 0.59
N LYS A 207 -21.21 17.88 1.50
CA LYS A 207 -20.67 18.11 2.85
C LYS A 207 -21.23 17.00 3.72
N PRO A 208 -20.78 15.73 3.60
CA PRO A 208 -21.27 14.73 4.52
C PRO A 208 -20.77 15.14 5.90
N GLU A 209 -21.69 15.36 6.83
CA GLU A 209 -21.31 15.28 8.24
C GLU A 209 -20.69 13.90 8.43
N ALA A 210 -19.40 13.87 8.75
CA ALA A 210 -18.71 12.63 9.06
C ALA A 210 -19.47 11.98 10.23
N MET A 211 -20.20 10.90 9.93
CA MET A 211 -20.99 10.21 10.93
C MET A 211 -20.04 9.73 12.04
N PRO A 212 -20.30 10.03 13.32
CA PRO A 212 -19.39 9.69 14.40
C PRO A 212 -19.06 8.19 14.39
N LEU A 213 -17.79 7.84 14.58
CA LEU A 213 -17.32 6.44 14.58
C LEU A 213 -18.05 5.56 15.62
N SER A 214 -18.54 6.17 16.70
CA SER A 214 -19.39 5.53 17.71
C SER A 214 -20.73 5.07 17.14
N SER A 215 -21.42 5.92 16.38
CA SER A 215 -22.68 5.58 15.69
C SER A 215 -22.50 4.51 14.61
N LEU A 216 -21.35 4.48 13.93
CA LEU A 216 -21.04 3.46 12.92
C LEU A 216 -20.88 2.06 13.51
N LYS A 217 -20.24 1.90 14.68
CA LYS A 217 -20.02 0.57 15.29
C LYS A 217 -21.31 -0.15 15.67
N GLU A 218 -22.32 0.58 16.14
CA GLU A 218 -23.61 0.00 16.52
C GLU A 218 -24.55 -0.15 15.32
N ALA A 219 -24.49 0.78 14.35
CA ALA A 219 -25.33 0.74 13.16
C ALA A 219 -24.87 -0.31 12.13
N TYR A 220 -23.57 -0.47 11.91
CA TYR A 220 -22.98 -1.36 10.89
C TYR A 220 -22.69 -2.77 11.42
N THR A 221 -23.68 -3.41 12.04
CA THR A 221 -23.60 -4.82 12.41
C THR A 221 -24.19 -5.71 11.31
N LYS A 222 -23.73 -6.96 11.20
CA LYS A 222 -24.28 -7.95 10.26
C LYS A 222 -25.81 -8.04 10.37
N HIS A 223 -26.33 -8.04 11.59
CA HIS A 223 -27.76 -8.09 11.87
C HIS A 223 -28.52 -6.90 11.28
N ASN A 224 -28.01 -5.68 11.46
CA ASN A 224 -28.66 -4.48 10.93
C ASN A 224 -28.58 -4.41 9.40
N MET A 225 -27.45 -4.81 8.81
CA MET A 225 -27.31 -4.89 7.36
C MET A 225 -28.27 -5.91 6.76
N GLU A 226 -28.42 -7.09 7.37
CA GLU A 226 -29.41 -8.10 6.95
C GLU A 226 -30.85 -7.58 7.09
N ALA A 227 -31.14 -6.79 8.13
CA ALA A 227 -32.45 -6.16 8.31
C ALA A 227 -32.74 -5.12 7.22
N ILE A 228 -31.75 -4.33 6.82
CA ILE A 228 -31.86 -3.39 5.70
C ILE A 228 -32.10 -4.14 4.39
N VAL A 229 -31.31 -5.17 4.10
CA VAL A 229 -31.50 -6.02 2.90
C VAL A 229 -32.91 -6.59 2.86
N LYS A 230 -33.38 -7.20 3.96
CA LYS A 230 -34.75 -7.74 4.03
C LYS A 230 -35.84 -6.69 3.85
N LYS A 231 -35.63 -5.48 4.38
CA LYS A 231 -36.56 -4.35 4.19
C LYS A 231 -36.69 -4.04 2.69
N TYR A 232 -35.56 -3.87 2.00
CA TYR A 232 -35.55 -3.54 0.58
C TYR A 232 -35.98 -4.72 -0.32
N GLU A 233 -35.67 -5.96 0.02
CA GLU A 233 -36.20 -7.15 -0.67
C GLU A 233 -37.73 -7.24 -0.60
N LYS A 234 -38.31 -6.83 0.54
CA LYS A 234 -39.76 -6.81 0.74
C LYS A 234 -40.41 -5.63 0.01
N GLU A 235 -39.79 -4.46 0.09
CA GLU A 235 -40.28 -3.20 -0.49
C GLU A 235 -40.16 -3.18 -2.01
N PHE A 236 -39.08 -3.77 -2.54
CA PHE A 236 -38.77 -3.89 -3.96
C PHE A 236 -38.70 -5.36 -4.36
N SER A 237 -39.78 -6.10 -4.10
CA SER A 237 -39.96 -7.46 -4.61
C SER A 237 -40.19 -7.42 -6.12
N VAL A 238 -39.13 -7.07 -6.86
CA VAL A 238 -39.12 -7.05 -8.32
C VAL A 238 -39.28 -8.50 -8.76
N GLN A 239 -40.39 -8.81 -9.41
CA GLN A 239 -40.45 -9.99 -10.27
C GLN A 239 -39.36 -9.81 -11.31
N ARG A 240 -38.21 -10.46 -11.09
CA ARG A 240 -37.17 -10.57 -12.11
C ARG A 240 -37.84 -11.24 -13.30
N GLN A 241 -38.18 -10.45 -14.31
CA GLN A 241 -38.53 -11.04 -15.59
C GLN A 241 -37.32 -11.89 -16.00
N PRO A 242 -37.55 -13.13 -16.49
CA PRO A 242 -36.47 -14.01 -16.89
C PRO A 242 -35.56 -13.27 -17.85
N GLU A 243 -34.27 -13.34 -17.55
CA GLU A 243 -33.19 -12.63 -18.22
C GLU A 243 -33.21 -12.96 -19.73
N ASN A 244 -33.87 -12.12 -20.52
CA ASN A 244 -33.79 -12.18 -21.98
C ASN A 244 -32.46 -11.51 -22.37
N SER A 245 -31.34 -12.19 -22.07
CA SER A 245 -29.95 -11.71 -22.14
C SER A 245 -29.41 -11.45 -23.55
N LYS A 246 -30.25 -11.07 -24.50
CA LYS A 246 -29.82 -10.76 -25.88
C LYS A 246 -29.54 -9.27 -26.12
N GLU A 247 -29.73 -8.41 -25.13
CA GLU A 247 -29.50 -6.98 -25.25
C GLU A 247 -28.03 -6.66 -24.99
N THR A 248 -27.40 -5.93 -25.92
CA THR A 248 -26.05 -5.39 -25.70
C THR A 248 -26.20 -4.08 -24.94
N LEU A 249 -25.78 -4.07 -23.68
CA LEU A 249 -25.72 -2.85 -22.88
C LEU A 249 -24.49 -2.03 -23.28
N VAL A 250 -24.71 -0.80 -23.74
CA VAL A 250 -23.65 0.17 -24.00
C VAL A 250 -23.84 1.35 -23.07
N THR A 251 -22.91 1.53 -22.13
CA THR A 251 -22.91 2.67 -21.20
C THR A 251 -21.93 3.73 -21.68
N ILE A 252 -22.40 4.98 -21.79
CA ILE A 252 -21.59 6.14 -22.14
C ILE A 252 -21.61 7.12 -20.98
N LEU A 253 -20.45 7.31 -20.34
CA LEU A 253 -20.24 8.39 -19.38
C LEU A 253 -19.72 9.60 -20.15
N SER A 254 -20.48 10.70 -20.12
CA SER A 254 -20.11 11.94 -20.78
C SER A 254 -19.58 12.94 -19.76
N GLU A 255 -18.26 13.14 -19.78
CA GLU A 255 -17.56 14.02 -18.85
C GLU A 255 -18.00 15.49 -19.03
N ALA A 256 -18.21 16.19 -17.92
CA ALA A 256 -18.70 17.57 -17.86
C ALA A 256 -20.00 17.86 -18.65
N PHE A 257 -20.81 16.83 -18.94
CA PHE A 257 -22.09 17.02 -19.61
C PHE A 257 -23.13 17.62 -18.66
N SER A 258 -23.61 18.83 -18.98
CA SER A 258 -24.65 19.53 -18.24
C SER A 258 -25.61 20.18 -19.24
N ASP A 259 -26.92 20.18 -18.94
CA ASP A 259 -27.89 20.82 -19.82
C ASP A 259 -27.70 22.33 -19.84
N PRO A 260 -27.23 22.92 -20.97
CA PRO A 260 -26.98 24.36 -21.01
C PRO A 260 -28.27 25.18 -20.92
N GLY A 261 -29.44 24.57 -21.20
CA GLY A 261 -30.74 25.20 -21.01
C GLY A 261 -31.15 25.35 -19.53
N SER A 262 -30.45 24.68 -18.61
CA SER A 262 -30.70 24.83 -17.16
C SER A 262 -30.10 26.12 -16.58
N PHE A 263 -29.23 26.82 -17.31
CA PHE A 263 -28.64 28.08 -16.87
C PHE A 263 -29.58 29.25 -17.17
N SER A 264 -30.19 29.82 -16.13
CA SER A 264 -31.18 30.90 -16.22
C SER A 264 -30.67 32.22 -16.79
N ASN A 265 -29.35 32.43 -16.82
CA ASN A 265 -28.73 33.69 -17.25
C ASN A 265 -28.18 33.66 -18.69
N VAL A 266 -28.48 32.61 -19.45
CA VAL A 266 -27.96 32.43 -20.81
C VAL A 266 -29.10 32.22 -21.80
N ASN A 267 -29.20 33.12 -22.78
CA ASN A 267 -30.12 32.99 -23.90
C ASN A 267 -29.40 32.34 -25.08
N TRP A 268 -29.80 31.12 -25.40
CA TRP A 268 -29.29 30.40 -26.56
C TRP A 268 -30.11 30.77 -27.81
N LYS A 269 -29.43 31.00 -28.93
CA LYS A 269 -30.10 31.28 -30.21
C LYS A 269 -30.84 30.05 -30.77
N GLU A 270 -30.31 28.88 -30.46
CA GLU A 270 -30.81 27.58 -30.89
C GLU A 270 -30.67 26.59 -29.73
N ASP A 271 -31.39 25.47 -29.80
CA ASP A 271 -31.26 24.40 -28.82
C ASP A 271 -29.82 23.84 -28.86
N PRO A 272 -29.06 23.87 -27.74
CA PRO A 272 -27.69 23.38 -27.73
C PRO A 272 -27.58 21.84 -27.74
N MET A 273 -28.67 21.11 -27.44
CA MET A 273 -28.66 19.65 -27.34
C MET A 273 -29.95 18.98 -27.88
N PRO A 274 -30.36 19.28 -29.11
CA PRO A 274 -31.66 18.86 -29.64
C PRO A 274 -31.79 17.33 -29.72
N ASN A 275 -30.70 16.65 -30.06
CA ASN A 275 -30.69 15.18 -30.20
C ASN A 275 -30.83 14.46 -28.86
N ILE A 276 -30.17 14.96 -27.80
CA ILE A 276 -30.26 14.33 -26.47
C ILE A 276 -31.64 14.54 -25.86
N ARG A 277 -32.24 15.73 -26.04
CA ARG A 277 -33.62 16.00 -25.62
C ARG A 277 -34.63 15.15 -26.36
N LYS A 278 -34.40 14.88 -27.65
CA LYS A 278 -35.22 13.96 -28.42
C LYS A 278 -35.11 12.53 -27.85
N LEU A 279 -33.91 12.06 -27.55
CA LEU A 279 -33.67 10.74 -26.95
C LEU A 279 -34.33 10.61 -25.58
N GLN A 280 -34.26 11.63 -24.72
CA GLN A 280 -34.95 11.66 -23.42
C GLN A 280 -36.46 11.50 -23.59
N LYS A 281 -37.08 12.27 -24.49
CA LYS A 281 -38.52 12.19 -24.77
C LYS A 281 -38.94 10.81 -25.31
N GLU A 282 -38.13 10.20 -26.17
CA GLU A 282 -38.43 8.89 -26.78
C GLU A 282 -38.19 7.73 -25.81
N SER A 283 -37.29 7.90 -24.83
CA SER A 283 -36.86 6.84 -23.90
C SER A 283 -37.43 6.98 -22.48
N GLY A 284 -38.32 7.94 -22.24
CA GLY A 284 -38.99 8.16 -20.95
C GLY A 284 -38.10 8.78 -19.86
N GLY A 285 -37.11 9.59 -20.26
CA GLY A 285 -36.27 10.38 -19.36
C GLY A 285 -36.92 11.67 -18.88
#